data_AF-A0A973X7Q9-F1
#
_entry.id   AF-A0A973X7Q9-F1
#
_cell.length_a   1.000
_cell.length_b   1.000
_cell.length_c   1.000
_cell.angle_alpha   90.00
_cell.angle_beta   90.00
_cell.angle_gamma   90.00
#
_symmetry.space_group_name_H-M   'P 1'
#
loop_
_entity.id
_entity.type
_entity.pdbx_description
1 polymer ?
#
loop_
_entity_poly.entity_id
_entity_poly.type
_entity_poly.pdbx_seq_one_letter_code
_entity_poly.pdbx_strand_id
1 'polypeptide(L)'
;MDTEEQEEQAARKVLMTRKEGALEALNMRIARLAIALDMELETDTGLQKALEPSVTLEPHQRPFLEELRALLTLRYHMEKQLLDEVGNQTLHTIVDDVEQHMERIGFKRGVDGIHESQLFDDPN
;
A
#
# COMPACT_ATOMS: atom_id res chain seq x y z
N MET A 1 15.94 35.53 -0.51
CA MET A 1 15.07 34.82 -1.47
C MET A 1 15.40 33.34 -1.50
N ASP A 2 16.68 32.95 -1.50
CA ASP A 2 17.07 31.52 -1.51
C ASP A 2 16.73 30.72 -0.23
N THR A 3 16.65 31.36 0.94
CA THR A 3 16.38 30.66 2.21
C THR A 3 14.94 30.16 2.35
N GLU A 4 13.96 30.93 1.89
CA GLU A 4 12.54 30.52 1.96
C GLU A 4 12.25 29.35 1.01
N GLU A 5 12.83 29.38 -0.19
CA GLU A 5 12.68 28.31 -1.18
C GLU A 5 13.39 27.01 -0.72
N GLN A 6 14.54 27.12 -0.05
CA GLN A 6 15.22 25.98 0.57
C GLN A 6 14.44 25.39 1.74
N GLU A 7 13.83 26.22 2.60
CA GLU A 7 12.99 25.76 3.71
C GLU A 7 11.73 25.05 3.22
N GLU A 8 11.08 25.57 2.18
CA GLU A 8 9.90 24.95 1.57
C GLU A 8 10.26 23.60 0.91
N GLN A 9 11.38 23.53 0.20
CA GLN A 9 11.88 22.27 -0.37
C GLN A 9 12.23 21.24 0.71
N ALA A 10 12.85 21.67 1.81
CA ALA A 10 13.17 20.79 2.92
C ALA A 10 11.90 20.25 3.61
N ALA A 11 10.90 21.12 3.84
CA ALA A 11 9.62 20.73 4.42
C ALA A 11 8.88 19.72 3.52
N ARG A 12 8.88 19.96 2.20
CA ARG A 12 8.27 19.05 1.23
C ARG A 12 8.95 17.67 1.23
N LYS A 13 10.27 17.62 1.31
CA LYS A 13 11.03 16.37 1.40
C LYS A 13 10.69 15.58 2.67
N VAL A 14 10.64 16.25 3.82
CA VAL A 14 10.27 15.60 5.10
C VAL A 14 8.86 15.03 5.05
N LEU A 15 7.92 15.77 4.45
CA LEU A 15 6.55 15.28 4.27
C LEU A 15 6.51 14.02 3.39
N MET A 16 7.27 13.99 2.30
CA MET A 16 7.34 12.81 1.43
C MET A 16 7.87 11.58 2.14
N THR A 17 9.01 11.69 2.84
CA THR A 17 9.57 10.57 3.59
C THR A 17 8.61 10.02 4.64
N ARG A 18 7.77 10.88 5.25
CA ARG A 18 6.73 10.43 6.17
C ARG A 18 5.62 9.64 5.47
N LYS A 19 5.24 10.03 4.25
CA LYS A 19 4.21 9.33 3.47
C LYS A 19 4.70 7.98 2.97
N GLU A 20 5.94 7.91 2.49
CA GLU A 20 6.63 6.67 2.13
C GLU A 20 6.64 5.68 3.30
N GLY A 21 7.09 6.12 4.47
CA GLY A 21 7.11 5.27 5.67
C GLY A 21 5.72 4.86 6.15
N ALA A 22 4.70 5.71 5.95
CA ALA A 22 3.31 5.36 6.26
C ALA A 22 2.76 4.30 5.29
N LEU A 23 3.05 4.41 4.00
CA LEU A 23 2.69 3.41 2.99
C LEU A 23 3.38 2.08 3.28
N GLU A 24 4.67 2.09 3.58
CA GLU A 24 5.43 0.89 3.95
C GLU A 24 4.85 0.19 5.18
N ALA A 25 4.55 0.95 6.25
CA ALA A 25 3.95 0.40 7.45
C ALA A 25 2.58 -0.23 7.19
N LEU A 26 1.81 0.37 6.29
CA LEU A 26 0.52 -0.13 5.86
C LEU A 26 0.67 -1.44 5.06
N ASN A 27 1.56 -1.47 4.08
CA ASN A 27 1.83 -2.64 3.24
C ASN A 27 2.34 -3.83 4.07
N MET A 28 3.25 -3.58 5.02
CA MET A 28 3.70 -4.63 5.96
C MET A 28 2.56 -5.21 6.81
N ARG A 29 1.60 -4.37 7.23
CA ARG A 29 0.44 -4.82 8.02
C ARG A 29 -0.49 -5.67 7.15
N ILE A 30 -0.75 -5.23 5.92
CA ILE A 30 -1.55 -5.95 4.93
C ILE A 30 -0.90 -7.31 4.63
N ALA A 31 0.39 -7.34 4.32
CA ALA A 31 1.16 -8.56 4.06
C ALA A 31 1.05 -9.57 5.21
N ARG A 32 1.21 -9.12 6.45
CA ARG A 32 1.10 -9.99 7.64
C ARG A 32 -0.30 -10.56 7.81
N LEU A 33 -1.34 -9.75 7.58
CA LEU A 33 -2.72 -10.20 7.67
C LEU A 33 -3.06 -11.19 6.55
N ALA A 34 -2.60 -10.93 5.33
CA ALA A 34 -2.74 -11.84 4.20
C ALA A 34 -2.16 -13.23 4.50
N ILE A 35 -0.92 -13.26 5.01
CA ILE A 35 -0.26 -14.50 5.44
C ILE A 35 -1.03 -15.19 6.57
N ALA A 36 -1.49 -14.44 7.58
CA ALA A 36 -2.22 -15.01 8.71
C ALA A 36 -3.60 -15.57 8.33
N LEU A 37 -4.20 -15.06 7.26
CA LEU A 37 -5.49 -15.48 6.71
C LEU A 37 -5.37 -16.49 5.57
N ASP A 38 -4.13 -16.87 5.19
CA ASP A 38 -3.85 -17.72 4.03
C ASP A 38 -4.47 -17.18 2.72
N MET A 39 -4.38 -15.85 2.54
CA MET A 39 -4.93 -15.13 1.38
C MET A 39 -3.82 -14.69 0.43
N GLU A 40 -3.88 -15.17 -0.80
CA GLU A 40 -2.97 -14.78 -1.88
C GLU A 40 -3.44 -13.48 -2.55
N LEU A 41 -3.11 -12.34 -1.94
CA LEU A 41 -3.52 -11.02 -2.45
C LEU A 41 -2.92 -10.66 -3.82
N GLU A 42 -1.86 -11.38 -4.23
CA GLU A 42 -1.25 -11.29 -5.56
C GLU A 42 -2.13 -11.83 -6.70
N THR A 43 -3.31 -12.35 -6.37
CA THR A 43 -4.30 -12.82 -7.36
C THR A 43 -5.57 -12.00 -7.24
N ASP A 44 -6.20 -11.68 -8.38
CA ASP A 44 -7.51 -11.00 -8.38
C ASP A 44 -8.56 -11.75 -7.55
N THR A 45 -8.49 -13.08 -7.54
CA THR A 45 -9.39 -13.93 -6.75
C THR A 45 -9.13 -13.79 -5.25
N GLY A 46 -7.86 -13.76 -4.81
CA GLY A 46 -7.52 -13.59 -3.41
C GLY A 46 -7.82 -12.17 -2.91
N LEU A 47 -7.55 -11.16 -3.73
CA LEU A 47 -7.91 -9.77 -3.45
C LEU A 47 -9.44 -9.62 -3.34
N GLN A 48 -10.20 -10.17 -4.28
CA GLN A 48 -11.66 -10.14 -4.23
C GLN A 48 -12.19 -10.80 -2.96
N LYS A 49 -11.67 -11.98 -2.58
CA LYS A 49 -12.01 -12.64 -1.31
C LYS A 49 -11.72 -11.75 -0.10
N ALA A 50 -10.59 -11.05 -0.07
CA ALA A 50 -10.26 -10.16 1.05
C ALA A 50 -11.24 -8.97 1.18
N LEU A 51 -11.86 -8.54 0.07
CA LEU A 51 -12.85 -7.46 0.05
C LEU A 51 -14.29 -7.94 0.31
N GLU A 52 -14.56 -9.23 0.12
CA GLU A 52 -15.90 -9.82 0.27
C GLU A 52 -16.36 -9.89 1.74
N PRO A 53 -17.50 -9.27 2.11
CA PRO A 53 -18.01 -9.29 3.48
C PRO A 53 -18.48 -10.67 3.95
N SER A 54 -18.73 -11.59 3.02
CA SER A 54 -19.38 -12.89 3.26
C SER A 54 -18.42 -14.07 3.24
N VAL A 55 -17.10 -13.85 3.21
CA VAL A 55 -16.14 -14.96 3.28
C VAL A 55 -16.37 -15.76 4.55
N THR A 56 -16.55 -17.07 4.38
CA THR A 56 -16.72 -17.98 5.49
C THR A 56 -15.34 -18.24 6.09
N LEU A 57 -15.06 -17.59 7.20
CA LEU A 57 -13.86 -17.78 8.01
C LEU A 57 -14.21 -18.25 9.41
N GLU A 58 -13.23 -18.83 10.09
CA GLU A 58 -13.34 -19.17 11.50
C GLU A 58 -13.62 -17.90 12.33
N PRO A 59 -14.39 -17.99 13.44
CA PRO A 59 -14.76 -16.81 14.23
C PRO A 59 -13.58 -15.95 14.69
N HIS A 60 -12.43 -16.58 14.97
CA HIS A 60 -11.21 -15.91 15.41
C HIS A 60 -10.48 -15.17 14.28
N GLN A 61 -10.76 -15.49 13.01
CA GLN A 61 -10.17 -14.85 11.83
C GLN A 61 -10.93 -13.60 11.38
N ARG A 62 -12.21 -13.46 11.78
CA ARG A 62 -13.06 -12.33 11.35
C ARG A 62 -12.49 -10.94 11.65
N PRO A 63 -11.94 -10.65 12.85
CA PRO A 63 -11.38 -9.33 13.13
C PRO A 63 -10.19 -9.00 12.22
N PHE A 64 -9.38 -10.00 11.86
CA PHE A 64 -8.24 -9.83 10.97
C PHE A 64 -8.69 -9.56 9.53
N LEU A 65 -9.79 -10.18 9.08
CA LEU A 65 -10.37 -9.87 7.78
C LEU A 65 -10.96 -8.45 7.74
N GLU A 66 -11.66 -8.04 8.80
CA GLU A 66 -12.19 -6.69 8.91
C GLU A 66 -11.07 -5.63 8.88
N GLU A 67 -9.98 -5.90 9.62
CA GLU A 67 -8.78 -5.06 9.60
C GLU A 67 -8.14 -5.04 8.20
N LEU A 68 -7.91 -6.21 7.59
CA LEU A 68 -7.30 -6.31 6.26
C LEU A 68 -8.08 -5.48 5.23
N ARG A 69 -9.40 -5.62 5.21
CA ARG A 69 -10.27 -4.86 4.30
C ARG A 69 -10.21 -3.36 4.55
N ALA A 70 -10.20 -2.94 5.81
CA ALA A 70 -10.06 -1.53 6.16
C ALA A 70 -8.71 -0.96 5.71
N LEU A 71 -7.62 -1.72 5.86
CA LEU A 71 -6.28 -1.30 5.46
C LEU A 71 -6.11 -1.25 3.94
N LEU A 72 -6.65 -2.22 3.20
CA LEU A 72 -6.70 -2.19 1.72
C LEU A 72 -7.45 -0.95 1.23
N THR A 73 -8.57 -0.63 1.88
CA THR A 73 -9.35 0.58 1.54
C THR A 73 -8.57 1.85 1.86
N LEU A 74 -7.89 1.91 3.01
CA LEU A 74 -7.05 3.04 3.39
C LEU A 74 -5.88 3.23 2.41
N ARG A 75 -5.24 2.13 2.01
CA ARG A 75 -4.12 2.16 1.06
C ARG A 75 -4.54 2.78 -0.27
N TYR A 76 -5.66 2.32 -0.82
CA TYR A 76 -6.22 2.89 -2.04
C TYR A 76 -6.45 4.41 -1.96
N HIS A 77 -6.96 4.91 -0.83
CA HIS A 77 -7.14 6.36 -0.65
C HIS A 77 -5.80 7.09 -0.54
N MET A 78 -4.82 6.52 0.17
CA MET A 78 -3.48 7.10 0.29
C MET A 78 -2.75 7.15 -1.05
N GLU A 79 -2.79 6.07 -1.83
CA GLU A 79 -2.20 5.98 -3.17
C GLU A 79 -2.85 6.99 -4.11
N LYS A 80 -4.18 7.12 -4.09
CA LYS A 80 -4.90 8.13 -4.88
C LYS A 80 -4.47 9.55 -4.52
N GLN A 81 -4.37 9.86 -3.23
CA GLN A 81 -3.90 11.18 -2.78
C GLN A 81 -2.44 11.46 -3.18
N LEU A 82 -1.58 10.44 -3.08
CA LEU A 82 -0.18 10.55 -3.52
C LEU A 82 -0.11 10.75 -5.04
N LEU A 83 -0.90 10.01 -5.81
CA LEU A 83 -0.99 10.16 -7.26
C LEU A 83 -1.35 11.59 -7.65
N ASP A 84 -2.36 12.17 -7.00
CA ASP A 84 -2.82 13.55 -7.24
C ASP A 84 -1.73 14.59 -6.89
N GLU A 85 -0.88 14.30 -5.89
CA GLU A 85 0.14 15.24 -5.40
C GLU A 85 1.49 15.18 -6.13
N VAL A 86 1.95 13.98 -6.51
CA VAL A 86 3.30 13.75 -7.05
C VAL A 86 3.32 13.22 -8.48
N GLY A 87 2.15 12.86 -9.01
CA GLY A 87 2.00 12.22 -10.31
C GLY A 87 2.43 10.76 -10.31
N ASN A 88 2.05 10.07 -11.39
CA ASN A 88 2.21 8.63 -11.56
C ASN A 88 3.68 8.19 -11.42
N GLN A 89 4.60 8.84 -12.14
CA GLN A 89 6.01 8.42 -12.17
C GLN A 89 6.68 8.43 -10.79
N THR A 90 6.37 9.43 -9.96
CA THR A 90 6.94 9.54 -8.61
C THR A 90 6.31 8.53 -7.68
N LEU A 91 4.99 8.30 -7.78
CA LEU A 91 4.32 7.26 -7.00
C LEU A 91 4.87 5.86 -7.34
N HIS A 92 5.19 5.59 -8.61
CA HIS A 92 5.84 4.34 -9.00
C HIS A 92 7.20 4.14 -8.32
N THR A 93 8.04 5.18 -8.26
CA THR A 93 9.33 5.09 -7.56
C THR A 93 9.14 4.82 -6.06
N ILE A 94 8.17 5.50 -5.44
CA ILE A 94 7.84 5.30 -4.01
C ILE A 94 7.41 3.86 -3.75
N VAL A 95 6.49 3.33 -4.56
CA VAL A 95 5.98 1.97 -4.42
C VAL A 95 7.09 0.94 -4.63
N ASP A 96 7.94 1.11 -5.65
CA ASP A 96 9.06 0.20 -5.90
C ASP A 96 10.12 0.26 -4.77
N ASP A 97 10.41 1.45 -4.23
CA ASP A 97 11.31 1.60 -3.08
C ASP A 97 10.77 0.87 -1.83
N VAL A 98 9.45 0.96 -1.60
CA VAL A 98 8.75 0.24 -0.53
C VAL A 98 8.79 -1.27 -0.75
N GLU A 99 8.45 -1.76 -1.95
CA GLU A 99 8.50 -3.19 -2.30
C GLU A 99 9.91 -3.75 -2.14
N GLN A 100 10.94 -3.05 -2.66
CA GLN A 100 12.32 -3.46 -2.51
C GLN A 100 12.76 -3.53 -1.04
N HIS A 101 12.28 -2.63 -0.19
CA HIS A 101 12.59 -2.68 1.24
C HIS A 101 11.85 -3.83 1.93
N MET A 102 10.58 -4.06 1.60
CA MET A 102 9.80 -5.20 2.09
C MET A 102 10.42 -6.55 1.70
N GLU A 103 10.91 -6.69 0.46
CA GLU A 103 11.67 -7.85 0.00
C GLU A 103 12.92 -8.08 0.86
N ARG A 104 13.69 -7.01 1.13
CA ARG A 104 14.91 -7.08 1.96
C ARG A 104 14.65 -7.57 3.39
N ILE A 105 13.46 -7.31 3.94
CA ILE A 105 13.06 -7.77 5.29
C ILE A 105 12.30 -9.11 5.27
N GLY A 106 12.18 -9.75 4.10
CA GLY A 106 11.72 -11.14 3.95
C GLY A 106 10.27 -11.32 3.48
N PHE A 107 9.58 -10.25 3.06
CA PHE A 107 8.31 -10.38 2.36
C PHE A 107 8.53 -10.77 0.89
N LYS A 108 7.57 -11.49 0.31
CA LYS A 108 7.56 -11.71 -1.15
C LYS A 108 6.96 -10.48 -1.83
N ARG A 109 7.42 -10.15 -3.03
CA ARG A 109 6.84 -9.07 -3.84
C ARG A 109 5.35 -9.31 -4.06
N GLY A 110 4.52 -8.27 -3.91
CA GLY A 110 3.08 -8.34 -4.15
C GLY A 110 2.28 -9.13 -3.08
N VAL A 111 2.92 -9.57 -1.99
CA VAL A 111 2.21 -10.27 -0.89
C VAL A 111 1.12 -9.42 -0.24
N ASP A 112 1.24 -8.10 -0.34
CA ASP A 112 0.26 -7.14 0.13
C ASP A 112 -0.81 -6.83 -0.94
N GLY A 113 -0.72 -7.44 -2.12
CA GLY A 113 -1.64 -7.22 -3.24
C GLY A 113 -1.40 -5.94 -4.01
N ILE A 114 -0.20 -5.35 -3.96
CA ILE A 114 0.20 -4.32 -4.92
C ILE A 114 0.61 -4.98 -6.24
N HIS A 115 -0.04 -4.56 -7.32
CA HIS A 115 0.39 -4.83 -8.68
C HIS A 115 0.73 -3.52 -9.35
N GLU A 116 2.01 -3.35 -9.71
CA GLU A 116 2.49 -2.18 -10.48
C GLU A 116 1.64 -1.94 -11.75
N SER A 117 1.13 -3.00 -12.39
CA SER A 117 0.24 -2.87 -13.55
C SER A 117 -1.17 -2.38 -13.21
N GLN A 118 -1.70 -2.66 -12.02
CA GLN A 118 -3.08 -2.28 -11.66
C GLN A 118 -3.19 -0.91 -10.98
N LEU A 119 -2.13 -0.43 -10.35
CA LEU A 119 -2.13 0.87 -9.67
C LEU A 119 -2.05 2.05 -10.66
N PHE A 120 -1.58 1.80 -11.89
CA PHE A 120 -1.18 2.83 -12.85
C PHE A 120 -1.82 2.71 -14.24
N ASP A 121 -2.63 1.68 -14.48
CA ASP A 121 -3.49 1.62 -15.67
C ASP A 121 -4.67 2.58 -15.47
N ASP A 122 -4.56 3.77 -16.07
CA ASP A 122 -5.68 4.71 -16.18
C ASP A 122 -6.87 4.04 -16.88
N PRO A 123 -8.11 4.23 -16.39
CA PRO A 123 -9.28 4.07 -17.23
C PRO A 123 -9.31 5.24 -18.22
N ASN A 124 -9.17 4.89 -19.50
CA ASN A 124 -9.65 5.62 -20.67
C ASN A 124 -10.63 6.79 -20.41
#